data_AF-A0A4Q3ETN8-F1
#
_entry.id   AF-A0A4Q3ETN8-F1
#
_cell.length_a   1.000
_cell.length_b   1.000
_cell.length_c   1.000
_cell.angle_alpha   90.00
_cell.angle_beta   90.00
_cell.angle_gamma   90.00
#
_symmetry.space_group_name_H-M   'P 1'
#
loop_
_entity.id
_entity.type
_entity.pdbx_description
1 polymer ?
#
loop_
_entity_poly.entity_id
_entity_poly.type
_entity_poly.pdbx_seq_one_letter_code
_entity_poly.pdbx_strand_id
1 'polypeptide(L)'
;MAFSWFKVASRGHVYDYVLLLGTLTLLTFTAYLQYQYNVFGTSYGLATFLPMVALFFIAYYFDHLGVLNLAIVNLAVWLGVSVTPKQLLIASNYNSETIIYTYLALGLFLLLLAFLTTRYQIKPHFKFSYQHYGVHTSFIALFSAYFYYDQKGIAFLWLIGVILLAFLLYKDALKHKSFYFLLLALLYGYFATSCLIELLFSVSDNAGGTFVLMLIYVPFSVGGFIYLLKQLSHKIKAV
;
A
#
# COMPACT_ATOMS: atom_id res chain seq x y z
N MET A 1 0.49 -31.15 -4.50
CA MET A 1 -0.40 -31.22 -3.31
C MET A 1 -1.81 -31.10 -3.83
N ALA A 2 -2.79 -31.67 -3.13
CA ALA A 2 -4.18 -31.29 -3.39
C ALA A 2 -4.37 -29.83 -2.97
N PHE A 3 -5.03 -29.05 -3.84
CA PHE A 3 -5.37 -27.67 -3.55
C PHE A 3 -6.30 -27.58 -2.33
N SER A 4 -6.08 -26.59 -1.46
CA SER A 4 -6.93 -26.34 -0.28
C SER A 4 -7.24 -24.85 -0.14
N TRP A 5 -8.46 -24.58 0.31
CA TRP A 5 -8.94 -23.25 0.68
C TRP A 5 -8.49 -22.80 2.08
N PHE A 6 -7.96 -23.72 2.89
CA PHE A 6 -7.40 -23.46 4.22
C PHE A 6 -5.87 -23.50 4.20
N LYS A 7 -5.26 -23.04 5.30
CA LYS A 7 -3.80 -23.03 5.45
C LYS A 7 -3.23 -24.44 5.33
N VAL A 8 -2.31 -24.63 4.38
CA VAL A 8 -1.56 -25.87 4.21
C VAL A 8 -0.23 -25.74 4.96
N ALA A 9 0.17 -26.77 5.70
CA ALA A 9 1.46 -26.78 6.38
C ALA A 9 2.59 -26.73 5.35
N SER A 10 3.55 -25.82 5.55
CA SER A 10 4.78 -25.80 4.76
C SER A 10 5.52 -27.13 4.92
N ARG A 11 6.04 -27.66 3.82
CA ARG A 11 6.87 -28.89 3.82
C ARG A 11 8.21 -28.69 4.54
N GLY A 12 8.62 -27.43 4.74
CA GLY A 12 9.88 -27.05 5.36
C GLY A 12 10.46 -25.80 4.71
N HIS A 13 11.30 -25.08 5.45
CA HIS A 13 11.84 -23.79 5.01
C HIS A 13 12.57 -23.84 3.67
N VAL A 14 13.29 -24.92 3.38
CA VAL A 14 14.00 -25.10 2.09
C VAL A 14 13.03 -25.09 0.92
N TYR A 15 11.86 -25.72 1.07
CA TYR A 15 10.84 -25.75 0.02
C TYR A 15 10.31 -24.34 -0.28
N ASP A 16 10.03 -23.57 0.76
CA ASP A 16 9.54 -22.20 0.64
C ASP A 16 10.57 -21.29 -0.04
N TYR A 17 11.86 -21.41 0.32
CA TYR A 17 12.94 -20.67 -0.33
C TYR A 17 13.16 -21.08 -1.79
N VAL A 18 13.09 -22.37 -2.11
CA VAL A 18 13.23 -22.84 -3.50
C VAL A 18 12.06 -22.35 -4.35
N LEU A 19 10.83 -22.36 -3.82
CA LEU A 19 9.68 -21.83 -4.52
C LEU A 19 9.82 -20.32 -4.76
N LEU A 20 10.23 -19.57 -3.73
CA LEU A 20 10.47 -18.14 -3.84
C LEU A 20 11.58 -17.84 -4.87
N LEU A 21 12.69 -18.56 -4.81
CA LEU A 21 13.79 -18.43 -5.75
C LEU A 21 13.31 -18.70 -7.18
N GLY A 22 12.57 -19.79 -7.41
CA GLY A 22 12.02 -20.12 -8.72
C GLY A 22 11.10 -19.02 -9.28
N THR A 23 10.26 -18.42 -8.42
CA THR A 23 9.40 -17.31 -8.82
C THR A 23 10.18 -16.03 -9.13
N LEU A 24 11.26 -15.74 -8.39
CA LEU A 24 12.15 -14.62 -8.68
C LEU A 24 12.94 -14.84 -9.97
N THR A 25 13.46 -16.05 -10.20
CA THR A 25 14.13 -16.40 -11.45
C THR A 25 13.19 -16.25 -12.65
N LEU A 26 11.93 -16.66 -12.52
CA LEU A 26 10.90 -16.45 -13.55
C LEU A 26 10.71 -14.95 -13.85
N LEU A 27 10.61 -14.11 -12.82
CA LEU A 27 10.49 -12.66 -12.99
C LEU A 27 11.71 -12.04 -13.67
N THR A 28 12.91 -12.37 -13.19
CA THR A 28 14.16 -11.84 -13.78
C THR A 28 14.33 -12.30 -15.22
N PHE A 29 14.00 -13.56 -15.51
CA PHE A 29 14.09 -14.12 -16.85
C PHE A 29 13.10 -13.45 -17.82
N THR A 30 11.83 -13.29 -17.41
CA THR A 30 10.82 -12.60 -18.23
C THR A 30 11.17 -11.13 -18.47
N ALA A 31 11.68 -10.43 -17.46
CA ALA A 31 12.18 -9.07 -17.59
C ALA A 31 13.38 -8.99 -18.56
N TYR A 32 14.34 -9.91 -18.45
CA TYR A 32 15.49 -9.97 -19.35
C TYR A 32 15.07 -10.25 -20.80
N LEU A 33 14.15 -11.20 -21.02
CA LEU A 33 13.62 -11.49 -22.35
C LEU A 33 12.96 -10.26 -22.97
N GLN A 34 12.16 -9.52 -22.21
CA GLN A 34 11.55 -8.30 -22.69
C GLN A 34 12.59 -7.20 -22.97
N TYR A 35 13.57 -7.02 -22.10
CA TYR A 35 14.61 -5.98 -22.27
C TYR A 35 15.53 -6.25 -23.47
N GLN A 36 16.08 -7.45 -23.56
CA GLN A 36 17.10 -7.78 -24.56
C GLN A 36 16.50 -8.11 -25.94
N TYR A 37 15.37 -8.81 -25.96
CA TYR A 37 14.80 -9.36 -27.19
C TYR A 37 13.44 -8.75 -27.56
N ASN A 38 12.87 -7.86 -26.74
CA ASN A 38 11.54 -7.27 -26.94
C ASN A 38 10.49 -8.33 -27.34
N VAL A 39 10.48 -9.48 -26.62
CA VAL A 39 9.61 -10.62 -26.94
C VAL A 39 8.14 -10.22 -27.06
N PHE A 40 7.68 -9.27 -26.25
CA PHE A 40 6.32 -8.74 -26.28
C PHE A 40 6.21 -7.40 -27.03
N GLY A 41 7.20 -7.08 -27.87
CA GLY A 41 7.28 -5.84 -28.63
C GLY A 41 7.19 -4.60 -27.74
N THR A 42 6.44 -3.59 -28.18
CA THR A 42 6.18 -2.37 -27.41
C THR A 42 5.13 -2.54 -26.31
N SER A 43 4.54 -3.74 -26.17
CA SER A 43 3.46 -4.02 -25.22
C SER A 43 4.01 -4.46 -23.86
N TYR A 44 4.70 -3.53 -23.17
CA TYR A 44 5.27 -3.77 -21.83
C TYR A 44 4.23 -4.21 -20.77
N GLY A 45 2.95 -3.83 -20.95
CA GLY A 45 1.87 -4.36 -20.13
C GLY A 45 1.72 -5.88 -20.24
N LEU A 46 1.88 -6.46 -21.44
CA LEU A 46 1.76 -7.92 -21.60
C LEU A 46 2.95 -8.67 -20.98
N ALA A 47 4.15 -8.07 -21.07
CA ALA A 47 5.37 -8.59 -20.45
C ALA A 47 5.28 -8.70 -18.93
N THR A 48 4.52 -7.82 -18.29
CA THR A 48 4.31 -7.80 -16.83
C THR A 48 3.03 -8.53 -16.40
N PHE A 49 2.04 -8.62 -17.30
CA PHE A 49 0.79 -9.33 -17.05
C PHE A 49 0.98 -10.85 -16.88
N LEU A 50 1.70 -11.49 -17.81
CA LEU A 50 1.91 -12.94 -17.80
C LEU A 50 2.59 -13.44 -16.51
N PRO A 51 3.73 -12.88 -16.06
CA PRO A 51 4.32 -13.30 -14.79
C PRO A 51 3.41 -13.01 -13.59
N MET A 52 2.68 -11.89 -13.59
CA MET A 52 1.73 -11.57 -12.53
C MET A 52 0.65 -12.64 -12.35
N VAL A 53 0.01 -13.07 -13.44
CA VAL A 53 -1.00 -14.15 -13.41
C VAL A 53 -0.39 -15.47 -12.93
N ALA A 54 0.80 -15.82 -13.44
CA ALA A 54 1.52 -17.01 -13.01
C ALA A 54 1.82 -16.99 -11.51
N LEU A 55 2.26 -15.85 -10.96
CA LEU A 55 2.53 -15.69 -9.54
C LEU A 55 1.28 -15.82 -8.68
N PHE A 56 0.15 -15.24 -9.08
CA PHE A 56 -1.11 -15.43 -8.34
C PHE A 56 -1.53 -16.91 -8.33
N PHE A 57 -1.42 -17.58 -9.48
CA PHE A 57 -1.72 -19.02 -9.56
C PHE A 57 -0.81 -19.82 -8.62
N ILE A 58 0.51 -19.61 -8.69
CA ILE A 58 1.49 -20.29 -7.85
C ILE A 58 1.24 -19.99 -6.36
N ALA A 59 0.98 -18.73 -6.00
CA ALA A 59 0.70 -18.32 -4.63
C ALA A 59 -0.52 -19.05 -4.06
N TYR A 60 -1.62 -19.14 -4.81
CA TYR A 60 -2.83 -19.83 -4.36
C TYR A 60 -2.67 -21.36 -4.35
N TYR A 61 -2.01 -21.90 -5.37
CA TYR A 61 -1.81 -23.35 -5.49
C TYR A 61 -0.87 -23.90 -4.40
N PHE A 62 0.24 -23.21 -4.12
CA PHE A 62 1.21 -23.62 -3.10
C PHE A 62 1.00 -22.99 -1.73
N ASP A 63 -0.01 -22.14 -1.59
CA ASP A 63 -0.37 -21.48 -0.34
C ASP A 63 0.77 -20.63 0.29
N HIS A 64 1.54 -19.95 -0.56
CA HIS A 64 2.79 -19.30 -0.16
C HIS A 64 2.66 -17.76 -0.10
N LEU A 65 2.79 -17.19 1.12
CA LEU A 65 2.66 -15.75 1.37
C LEU A 65 3.72 -14.89 0.66
N GLY A 66 4.97 -15.34 0.60
CA GLY A 66 6.03 -14.63 -0.13
C GLY A 66 5.74 -14.47 -1.62
N VAL A 67 5.32 -15.54 -2.30
CA VAL A 67 4.88 -15.50 -3.71
C VAL A 67 3.64 -14.62 -3.90
N LEU A 68 2.69 -14.65 -2.95
CA LEU A 68 1.54 -13.74 -3.00
C LEU A 68 1.97 -12.26 -2.96
N ASN A 69 2.92 -11.91 -2.09
CA ASN A 69 3.45 -10.56 -2.01
C ASN A 69 4.12 -10.16 -3.34
N LEU A 70 4.89 -11.06 -3.96
CA LEU A 70 5.46 -10.83 -5.30
C LEU A 70 4.36 -10.65 -6.37
N ALA A 71 3.27 -11.40 -6.29
CA ALA A 71 2.14 -11.27 -7.21
C ALA A 71 1.46 -9.90 -7.07
N ILE A 72 1.24 -9.42 -5.85
CA ILE A 72 0.66 -8.08 -5.58
C ILE A 72 1.57 -6.96 -6.08
N VAL A 73 2.88 -7.08 -5.87
CA VAL A 73 3.86 -6.11 -6.40
C VAL A 73 3.84 -6.12 -7.94
N ASN A 74 3.78 -7.29 -8.58
CA ASN A 74 3.67 -7.38 -10.03
C ASN A 74 2.35 -6.84 -10.58
N LEU A 75 1.24 -6.95 -9.83
CA LEU A 75 -0.02 -6.32 -10.18
C LEU A 75 0.11 -4.79 -10.20
N ALA A 76 0.79 -4.22 -9.20
CA ALA A 76 1.07 -2.79 -9.12
C ALA A 76 1.99 -2.31 -10.26
N VAL A 77 3.00 -3.10 -10.62
CA VAL A 77 3.88 -2.82 -11.78
C VAL A 77 3.08 -2.89 -13.09
N TRP A 78 2.28 -3.93 -13.28
CA TRP A 78 1.46 -4.08 -14.48
C TRP A 78 0.49 -2.91 -14.66
N LEU A 79 -0.21 -2.50 -13.62
CA LEU A 79 -1.11 -1.34 -13.66
C LEU A 79 -0.35 -0.05 -13.98
N GLY A 80 0.79 0.20 -13.33
CA GLY A 80 1.61 1.39 -13.61
C GLY A 80 2.09 1.45 -15.06
N VAL A 81 2.67 0.35 -15.56
CA VAL A 81 3.16 0.25 -16.93
C VAL A 81 2.03 0.31 -17.95
N SER A 82 0.85 -0.24 -17.65
CA SER A 82 -0.30 -0.21 -18.55
C SER A 82 -0.90 1.19 -18.70
N VAL A 83 -0.89 1.98 -17.62
CA VAL A 83 -1.50 3.32 -17.60
C VAL A 83 -0.52 4.39 -18.08
N THR A 84 0.78 4.23 -17.83
CA THR A 84 1.79 5.21 -18.27
C THR A 84 3.04 4.58 -18.91
N PRO A 85 2.91 3.84 -20.03
CA PRO A 85 4.04 3.13 -20.65
C PRO A 85 5.16 4.07 -21.12
N LYS A 86 4.79 5.24 -21.68
CA LYS A 86 5.76 6.22 -22.23
C LYS A 86 6.31 7.18 -21.18
N GLN A 87 5.52 7.55 -20.16
CA GLN A 87 5.95 8.51 -19.14
C GLN A 87 6.96 7.91 -18.17
N LEU A 88 6.82 6.62 -17.80
CA LEU A 88 7.81 5.94 -16.95
C LEU A 88 9.20 5.82 -17.62
N LEU A 89 9.25 5.78 -18.95
CA LEU A 89 10.51 5.61 -19.71
C LEU A 89 11.12 6.93 -20.19
N ILE A 90 10.32 7.99 -20.42
CA ILE A 90 10.76 9.19 -21.15
C ILE A 90 10.57 10.49 -20.35
N ALA A 91 9.65 10.54 -19.37
CA ALA A 91 9.29 11.79 -18.71
C ALA A 91 9.67 11.79 -17.22
N SER A 92 10.49 12.75 -16.79
CA SER A 92 10.79 13.05 -15.38
C SER A 92 9.60 13.60 -14.59
N ASN A 93 8.37 13.48 -15.13
CA ASN A 93 7.17 14.02 -14.54
C ASN A 93 6.20 12.87 -14.21
N TYR A 94 6.38 12.32 -13.01
CA TYR A 94 5.58 11.22 -12.46
C TYR A 94 4.22 11.66 -11.90
N ASN A 95 3.89 12.96 -12.05
CA ASN A 95 2.75 13.58 -11.42
C ASN A 95 1.54 13.57 -12.36
N SER A 96 0.91 12.40 -12.48
CA SER A 96 -0.26 12.19 -13.34
C SER A 96 -1.50 11.85 -12.52
N GLU A 97 -2.59 12.57 -12.80
CA GLU A 97 -3.91 12.30 -12.23
C GLU A 97 -4.34 10.83 -12.47
N THR A 98 -4.07 10.28 -13.65
CA THR A 98 -4.41 8.91 -13.99
C THR A 98 -3.69 7.90 -13.09
N ILE A 99 -2.40 8.12 -12.82
CA ILE A 99 -1.60 7.27 -11.91
C ILE A 99 -2.22 7.27 -10.51
N ILE A 100 -2.56 8.45 -9.99
CA ILE A 100 -3.14 8.62 -8.65
C ILE A 100 -4.42 7.81 -8.51
N TYR A 101 -5.37 7.96 -9.45
CA TYR A 101 -6.62 7.21 -9.41
C TYR A 101 -6.42 5.70 -9.61
N THR A 102 -5.51 5.28 -10.48
CA THR A 102 -5.22 3.85 -10.69
C THR A 102 -4.68 3.20 -9.41
N TYR A 103 -3.72 3.83 -8.73
CA TYR A 103 -3.17 3.29 -7.49
C TYR A 103 -4.15 3.40 -6.32
N LEU A 104 -4.99 4.43 -6.27
CA LEU A 104 -6.07 4.49 -5.28
C LEU A 104 -7.07 3.34 -5.48
N ALA A 105 -7.49 3.10 -6.72
CA ALA A 105 -8.37 1.98 -7.07
C ALA A 105 -7.74 0.64 -6.72
N LEU A 106 -6.44 0.44 -7.01
CA LEU A 106 -5.70 -0.75 -6.61
C LEU A 106 -5.66 -0.92 -5.09
N GLY A 107 -5.35 0.13 -4.34
CA GLY A 107 -5.30 0.08 -2.88
C GLY A 107 -6.64 -0.34 -2.29
N LEU A 108 -7.73 0.29 -2.74
CA LEU A 108 -9.10 -0.05 -2.31
C LEU A 108 -9.50 -1.47 -2.74
N PHE A 109 -9.11 -1.90 -3.94
CA PHE A 109 -9.34 -3.26 -4.42
C PHE A 109 -8.63 -4.30 -3.53
N LEU A 110 -7.38 -4.07 -3.13
CA LEU A 110 -6.66 -4.96 -2.23
C LEU A 110 -7.28 -5.00 -0.83
N LEU A 111 -7.76 -3.85 -0.31
CA LEU A 111 -8.51 -3.82 0.95
C LEU A 111 -9.83 -4.60 0.86
N LEU A 112 -10.53 -4.49 -0.28
CA LEU A 112 -11.72 -5.26 -0.57
C LEU A 112 -11.40 -6.77 -0.62
N LEU A 113 -10.31 -7.17 -1.28
CA LEU A 113 -9.86 -8.57 -1.28
C LEU A 113 -9.54 -9.08 0.13
N ALA A 114 -8.90 -8.27 0.98
CA ALA A 114 -8.65 -8.60 2.38
C ALA A 114 -9.95 -8.82 3.19
N PHE A 115 -11.00 -8.05 2.88
CA PHE A 115 -12.32 -8.26 3.45
C PHE A 115 -12.97 -9.56 2.92
N LEU A 116 -12.97 -9.77 1.61
CA LEU A 116 -13.62 -10.94 0.98
C LEU A 116 -12.95 -12.26 1.38
N THR A 117 -11.62 -12.34 1.41
CA THR A 117 -10.88 -13.54 1.86
C THR A 117 -11.30 -13.96 3.27
N THR A 118 -11.52 -12.98 4.15
CA THR A 118 -11.99 -13.22 5.51
C THR A 118 -13.48 -13.56 5.55
N ARG A 119 -14.31 -12.87 4.78
CA ARG A 119 -15.78 -13.05 4.77
C ARG A 119 -16.21 -14.40 4.23
N TYR A 120 -15.52 -14.89 3.18
CA TYR A 120 -15.81 -16.16 2.51
C TYR A 120 -14.89 -17.30 2.95
N GLN A 121 -13.96 -17.07 3.90
CA GLN A 121 -13.01 -18.08 4.39
C GLN A 121 -12.14 -18.69 3.28
N ILE A 122 -11.85 -17.92 2.23
CA ILE A 122 -10.98 -18.30 1.12
C ILE A 122 -9.56 -17.89 1.49
N LYS A 123 -8.73 -18.81 2.00
CA LYS A 123 -7.35 -18.56 2.46
C LYS A 123 -7.24 -17.34 3.39
N PRO A 124 -7.92 -17.33 4.55
CA PRO A 124 -8.01 -16.16 5.43
C PRO A 124 -6.64 -15.64 5.92
N HIS A 125 -5.59 -16.46 5.92
CA HIS A 125 -4.22 -16.03 6.23
C HIS A 125 -3.62 -15.08 5.19
N PHE A 126 -4.17 -14.98 3.97
CA PHE A 126 -3.77 -14.01 2.96
C PHE A 126 -4.27 -12.59 3.28
N LYS A 127 -5.24 -12.44 4.19
CA LYS A 127 -5.77 -11.15 4.64
C LYS A 127 -4.65 -10.17 4.97
N PHE A 128 -3.64 -10.62 5.71
CA PHE A 128 -2.55 -9.75 6.17
C PHE A 128 -1.81 -9.10 5.00
N SER A 129 -1.43 -9.89 3.98
CA SER A 129 -0.73 -9.40 2.79
C SER A 129 -1.60 -8.42 1.98
N TYR A 130 -2.85 -8.78 1.69
CA TYR A 130 -3.76 -7.91 0.96
C TYR A 130 -4.00 -6.58 1.68
N GLN A 131 -4.24 -6.64 3.00
CA GLN A 131 -4.46 -5.45 3.81
C GLN A 131 -3.19 -4.60 3.91
N HIS A 132 -2.01 -5.21 4.12
CA HIS A 132 -0.72 -4.50 4.18
C HIS A 132 -0.48 -3.64 2.94
N TYR A 133 -0.51 -4.26 1.75
CA TYR A 133 -0.29 -3.53 0.50
C TYR A 133 -1.44 -2.56 0.22
N GLY A 134 -2.70 -2.97 0.43
CA GLY A 134 -3.86 -2.10 0.22
C GLY A 134 -3.83 -0.82 1.05
N VAL A 135 -3.42 -0.91 2.32
CA VAL A 135 -3.26 0.25 3.21
C VAL A 135 -2.19 1.19 2.70
N HIS A 136 -0.97 0.70 2.45
CA HIS A 136 0.14 1.54 2.00
C HIS A 136 -0.16 2.19 0.65
N THR A 137 -0.64 1.42 -0.33
CA THR A 137 -0.97 1.96 -1.66
C THR A 137 -2.08 3.00 -1.60
N SER A 138 -3.14 2.78 -0.80
CA SER A 138 -4.22 3.76 -0.63
C SER A 138 -3.73 5.06 0.00
N PHE A 139 -2.96 4.97 1.10
CA PHE A 139 -2.43 6.17 1.76
C PHE A 139 -1.48 6.95 0.86
N ILE A 140 -0.54 6.27 0.19
CA ILE A 140 0.39 6.92 -0.74
C ILE A 140 -0.39 7.60 -1.87
N ALA A 141 -1.38 6.93 -2.46
CA ALA A 141 -2.20 7.53 -3.52
C ALA A 141 -2.97 8.76 -3.03
N LEU A 142 -3.55 8.73 -1.83
CA LEU A 142 -4.25 9.88 -1.25
C LEU A 142 -3.30 11.05 -0.95
N PHE A 143 -2.10 10.79 -0.44
CA PHE A 143 -1.10 11.85 -0.24
C PHE A 143 -0.57 12.39 -1.57
N SER A 144 -0.34 11.54 -2.57
CA SER A 144 0.00 11.98 -3.92
C SER A 144 -1.11 12.86 -4.51
N ALA A 145 -2.38 12.53 -4.27
CA ALA A 145 -3.51 13.38 -4.66
C ALA A 145 -3.49 14.73 -3.94
N TYR A 146 -3.25 14.75 -2.63
CA TYR A 146 -3.11 15.98 -1.87
C TYR A 146 -2.02 16.90 -2.46
N PHE A 147 -0.81 16.40 -2.66
CA PHE A 147 0.30 17.20 -3.21
C PHE A 147 0.07 17.59 -4.68
N TYR A 148 -0.61 16.75 -5.47
CA TYR A 148 -0.97 17.09 -6.86
C TYR A 148 -1.96 18.26 -6.92
N TYR A 149 -2.91 18.28 -5.98
CA TYR A 149 -3.97 19.27 -5.91
C TYR A 149 -3.68 20.43 -4.96
N ASP A 150 -2.47 20.54 -4.40
CA ASP A 150 -2.12 21.50 -3.34
C ASP A 150 -2.48 22.96 -3.69
N GLN A 151 -2.30 23.35 -4.96
CA GLN A 151 -2.66 24.69 -5.45
C GLN A 151 -4.16 24.88 -5.75
N LYS A 152 -4.96 23.81 -5.73
CA LYS A 152 -6.40 23.84 -5.95
C LYS A 152 -7.08 23.68 -4.58
N GLY A 153 -8.10 24.49 -4.29
CA GLY A 153 -8.86 24.45 -3.03
C GLY A 153 -9.59 23.12 -2.71
N ILE A 154 -9.35 22.06 -3.48
CA ILE A 154 -9.86 20.70 -3.35
C ILE A 154 -8.89 19.83 -2.52
N ALA A 155 -7.63 20.25 -2.31
CA ALA A 155 -6.61 19.49 -1.60
C ALA A 155 -7.07 18.96 -0.23
N PHE A 156 -7.83 19.76 0.53
CA PHE A 156 -8.31 19.38 1.86
C PHE A 156 -9.23 18.13 1.84
N LEU A 157 -9.97 17.90 0.75
CA LEU A 157 -10.85 16.72 0.62
C LEU A 157 -10.04 15.42 0.60
N TRP A 158 -8.85 15.45 0.03
CA TRP A 158 -7.94 14.30 0.02
C TRP A 158 -7.40 13.98 1.42
N LEU A 159 -7.08 15.01 2.22
CA LEU A 159 -6.70 14.83 3.63
C LEU A 159 -7.85 14.26 4.46
N ILE A 160 -9.09 14.70 4.22
CA ILE A 160 -10.27 14.10 4.85
C ILE A 160 -10.38 12.62 4.47
N GLY A 161 -10.11 12.26 3.21
CA GLY A 161 -10.04 10.88 2.75
C GLY A 161 -9.01 10.05 3.53
N VAL A 162 -7.81 10.61 3.78
CA VAL A 162 -6.78 9.96 4.60
C VAL A 162 -7.26 9.74 6.03
N ILE A 163 -7.82 10.77 6.66
CA ILE A 163 -8.32 10.69 8.05
C ILE A 163 -9.44 9.66 8.16
N LEU A 164 -10.37 9.64 7.19
CA LEU A 164 -11.46 8.66 7.15
C LEU A 164 -10.91 7.24 7.03
N LEU A 165 -9.98 6.99 6.10
CA LEU A 165 -9.35 5.68 5.92
C LEU A 165 -8.59 5.25 7.19
N ALA A 166 -7.82 6.16 7.79
CA ALA A 166 -7.10 5.93 9.04
C ALA A 166 -8.06 5.59 10.18
N PHE A 167 -9.21 6.26 10.28
CA PHE A 167 -10.23 5.97 11.29
C PHE A 167 -10.87 4.59 11.09
N LEU A 168 -11.20 4.23 9.84
CA LEU A 168 -11.72 2.89 9.52
C LEU A 168 -10.71 1.80 9.88
N LEU A 169 -9.43 2.00 9.53
CA LEU A 169 -8.36 1.07 9.87
C LEU A 169 -8.09 1.00 11.37
N TYR A 170 -8.19 2.12 12.09
CA TYR A 170 -8.09 2.15 13.55
C TYR A 170 -9.17 1.29 14.21
N LYS A 171 -10.43 1.42 13.75
CA LYS A 171 -11.53 0.59 14.25
C LYS A 171 -11.32 -0.90 13.93
N ASP A 172 -10.89 -1.22 12.71
CA ASP A 172 -10.59 -2.61 12.31
C ASP A 172 -9.43 -3.19 13.14
N ALA A 173 -8.36 -2.41 13.33
CA ALA A 173 -7.18 -2.81 14.08
C ALA A 173 -7.48 -3.08 15.56
N LEU A 174 -8.34 -2.27 16.20
CA LEU A 174 -8.80 -2.53 17.56
C LEU A 174 -9.65 -3.79 17.65
N LYS A 175 -10.58 -4.00 16.71
CA LYS A 175 -11.42 -5.20 16.66
C LYS A 175 -10.60 -6.48 16.51
N HIS A 176 -9.57 -6.44 15.67
CA HIS A 176 -8.69 -7.58 15.39
C HIS A 176 -7.42 -7.61 16.24
N LYS A 177 -7.28 -6.70 17.22
CA LYS A 177 -6.10 -6.54 18.09
C LYS A 177 -4.76 -6.49 17.33
N SER A 178 -4.77 -5.94 16.11
CA SER A 178 -3.55 -5.85 15.30
C SER A 178 -2.79 -4.57 15.62
N PHE A 179 -1.73 -4.68 16.42
CA PHE A 179 -0.85 -3.54 16.72
C PHE A 179 -0.22 -2.94 15.46
N TYR A 180 0.09 -3.78 14.47
CA TYR A 180 0.71 -3.34 13.21
C TYR A 180 -0.20 -2.38 12.42
N PHE A 181 -1.46 -2.75 12.18
CA PHE A 181 -2.39 -1.87 11.45
C PHE A 181 -2.80 -0.65 12.28
N LEU A 182 -2.82 -0.76 13.61
CA LEU A 182 -3.02 0.38 14.49
C LEU A 182 -1.89 1.41 14.32
N LEU A 183 -0.63 0.94 14.35
CA LEU A 183 0.54 1.79 14.15
C LEU A 183 0.47 2.52 12.81
N LEU A 184 0.12 1.82 11.73
CA LEU A 184 -0.03 2.44 10.40
C LEU A 184 -1.14 3.50 10.38
N ALA A 185 -2.32 3.19 10.93
CA ALA A 185 -3.43 4.13 11.00
C ALA A 185 -3.05 5.41 11.75
N LEU A 186 -2.33 5.27 12.86
CA LEU A 186 -1.86 6.42 13.65
C LEU A 186 -0.76 7.18 12.92
N LEU A 187 0.20 6.49 12.30
CA LEU A 187 1.31 7.13 11.60
C LEU A 187 0.82 7.98 10.42
N TYR A 188 -0.01 7.39 9.55
CA TYR A 188 -0.57 8.11 8.41
C TYR A 188 -1.60 9.16 8.82
N GLY A 189 -2.40 8.87 9.85
CA GLY A 189 -3.33 9.84 10.43
C GLY A 189 -2.59 11.05 11.03
N TYR A 190 -1.51 10.82 11.75
CA TYR A 190 -0.63 11.86 12.29
C TYR A 190 -0.10 12.75 11.16
N PHE A 191 0.47 12.14 10.11
CA PHE A 191 0.99 12.89 8.98
C PHE A 191 -0.10 13.73 8.30
N ALA A 192 -1.30 13.18 8.10
CA ALA A 192 -2.43 13.94 7.55
C ALA A 192 -2.87 15.10 8.45
N THR A 193 -2.90 14.91 9.77
CA THR A 193 -3.23 15.99 10.70
C THR A 193 -2.17 17.09 10.69
N SER A 194 -0.90 16.75 10.53
CA SER A 194 0.18 17.74 10.40
C SER A 194 0.03 18.55 9.11
N CYS A 195 -0.25 17.92 7.97
CA CYS A 195 -0.54 18.62 6.71
C CYS A 195 -1.80 19.50 6.80
N LEU A 196 -2.86 19.04 7.48
CA LEU A 196 -4.09 19.82 7.66
C LEU A 196 -3.81 21.08 8.49
N ILE A 197 -3.03 20.94 9.56
CA ILE A 197 -2.66 22.06 10.43
C ILE A 197 -1.80 23.07 9.65
N GLU A 198 -0.84 22.60 8.85
CA GLU A 198 -0.07 23.45 7.94
C GLU A 198 -0.96 24.23 6.98
N LEU A 199 -1.93 23.56 6.35
CA LEU A 199 -2.91 24.19 5.46
C LEU A 199 -3.79 25.23 6.17
N LEU A 200 -4.17 25.00 7.43
CA LEU A 200 -4.95 25.99 8.19
C LEU A 200 -4.12 27.23 8.54
N PHE A 201 -2.83 27.07 8.82
CA PHE A 201 -1.95 28.17 9.16
C PHE A 201 -1.48 28.96 7.94
N SER A 202 -1.38 28.36 6.76
CA SER A 202 -1.02 29.06 5.52
C SER A 202 -2.08 30.06 5.04
N VAL A 203 -3.33 29.94 5.53
CA VAL A 203 -4.40 30.92 5.29
C VAL A 203 -4.20 32.22 6.09
N SER A 204 -3.36 32.20 7.13
CA SER A 204 -3.05 33.40 7.92
C SER A 204 -1.91 34.19 7.28
N ASP A 205 -2.16 35.46 6.94
CA ASP A 205 -1.20 36.39 6.30
C ASP A 205 0.02 36.75 7.19
N ASN A 206 0.09 36.24 8.42
CA ASN A 206 1.19 36.50 9.35
C ASN A 206 2.26 35.39 9.30
N ALA A 207 3.14 35.48 8.29
CA ALA A 207 4.20 34.50 8.05
C ALA A 207 5.14 34.29 9.25
N GLY A 208 5.45 35.34 10.01
CA GLY A 208 6.32 35.25 11.20
C GLY A 208 5.68 34.48 12.36
N GLY A 209 4.39 34.73 12.63
CA GLY A 209 3.65 34.01 13.66
C GLY A 209 3.43 32.53 13.32
N THR A 210 3.12 32.23 12.06
CA THR A 210 2.94 30.86 11.57
C THR A 210 4.20 30.02 11.74
N PHE A 211 5.37 30.57 11.42
CA PHE A 211 6.64 29.85 11.58
C PHE A 211 6.93 29.47 13.04
N VAL A 212 6.73 30.41 13.97
CA VAL A 212 6.95 30.16 15.41
C VAL A 212 5.97 29.12 15.95
N LEU A 213 4.70 29.17 15.51
CA LEU A 213 3.68 28.20 15.92
C LEU A 213 3.99 26.80 15.41
N MET A 214 4.48 26.65 14.17
CA MET A 214 4.91 25.35 13.63
C MET A 214 6.11 24.77 14.40
N LEU A 215 7.06 25.62 14.78
CA LEU A 215 8.25 25.21 15.54
C LEU A 215 7.89 24.64 16.91
N ILE A 216 6.85 25.18 17.55
CA ILE A 216 6.31 24.66 18.82
C ILE A 216 5.42 23.43 18.57
N TYR A 217 4.59 23.44 17.54
CA TYR A 217 3.64 22.36 17.25
C TYR A 217 4.33 21.01 17.01
N VAL A 218 5.37 20.96 16.17
CA VAL A 218 6.04 19.70 15.77
C VAL A 218 6.58 18.88 16.95
N PRO A 219 7.36 19.42 17.90
CA PRO A 219 7.86 18.62 19.02
C PRO A 219 6.73 18.15 19.96
N PHE A 220 5.71 18.99 20.20
CA PHE A 220 4.56 18.62 21.02
C PHE A 220 3.71 17.53 20.36
N SER A 221 3.49 17.61 19.05
CA SER A 221 2.71 16.63 18.28
C SER A 221 3.42 15.28 18.24
N VAL A 222 4.75 15.26 18.06
CA VAL A 222 5.55 14.02 18.13
C VAL A 222 5.50 13.42 19.54
N GLY A 223 5.64 14.24 20.59
CA GLY A 223 5.53 13.78 21.98
C GLY A 223 4.16 13.15 22.26
N GLY A 224 3.08 13.81 21.83
CA GLY A 224 1.71 13.30 21.94
C GLY A 224 1.50 11.99 21.17
N PHE A 225 2.04 11.89 19.96
CA PHE A 225 2.00 10.68 19.14
C PHE A 225 2.68 9.49 19.82
N ILE A 226 3.89 9.67 20.36
CA ILE A 226 4.63 8.62 21.07
C ILE A 226 3.87 8.19 22.34
N TYR A 227 3.34 9.14 23.09
CA TYR A 227 2.54 8.86 24.28
C TYR A 227 1.30 8.02 23.94
N LEU A 228 0.55 8.42 22.90
CA LEU A 228 -0.64 7.72 22.43
C LEU A 228 -0.32 6.30 21.96
N LEU A 229 0.78 6.12 21.21
CA LEU A 229 1.27 4.80 20.82
C LEU A 229 1.60 3.92 22.02
N LYS A 230 2.30 4.47 23.02
CA LYS A 230 2.63 3.73 24.24
C LYS A 230 1.36 3.25 24.95
N GLN A 231 0.38 4.13 25.12
CA GLN A 231 -0.88 3.81 25.79
C GLN A 231 -1.67 2.71 25.06
N LEU A 232 -1.76 2.79 23.73
CA LEU A 232 -2.47 1.79 22.94
C LEU A 232 -1.71 0.48 22.82
N SER A 233 -0.38 0.51 22.79
CA SER A 233 0.44 -0.70 22.83
C SER A 233 0.20 -1.51 24.10
N HIS A 234 0.05 -0.83 25.24
CA HIS A 234 -0.25 -1.46 26.52
C HIS A 234 -1.66 -2.07 26.53
N LYS A 235 -2.66 -1.35 26.01
CA LYS A 235 -4.05 -1.86 25.89
C LYS A 235 -4.16 -3.11 25.03
N ILE A 236 -3.36 -3.23 23.95
CA ILE A 236 -3.38 -4.39 23.07
C ILE A 236 -2.63 -5.59 23.68
N LYS A 237 -1.55 -5.35 24.43
CA LYS A 237 -0.77 -6.43 25.09
C LYS A 237 -1.40 -6.96 26.38
N ALA A 238 -2.24 -6.19 27.06
CA ALA A 238 -2.80 -6.53 28.37
C ALA A 238 -4.07 -7.42 28.32
N VAL A 239 -4.48 -7.91 27.15
CA VAL A 239 -5.68 -8.77 26.97
C VAL A 239 -5.40 -9.88 25.98
#